data_AF-A0A1D2XDL5-F1
#
_entry.id   AF-A0A1D2XDL5-F1
#
_cell.length_a   1.000
_cell.length_b   1.000
_cell.length_c   1.000
_cell.angle_alpha   90.00
_cell.angle_beta   90.00
_cell.angle_gamma   90.00
#
_symmetry.space_group_name_H-M   'P 1'
#
loop_
_entity.id
_entity.type
_entity.pdbx_description
1 polymer ?
#
loop_
_entity_poly.entity_id
_entity_poly.type
_entity_poly.pdbx_seq_one_letter_code
_entity_poly.pdbx_strand_id
1 'polypeptide(L)'
;MILGILCIASNVFATQAETTQTWMYDLKQSRELAIQKAKDAGWLDGINDVPALTEQYKKQLEPVLKQQAEVQISASEKYFQGLNSEPEHRLDNKTQKNVEPKVNLTIYVSFSMPPAELKSALQEASDIGAQIVIRGFDSDTQSLMGTLSKLKSIAEGITPEPLVQIAPLHFKKNGVDAVPVMIYEREGLTFRTSGSLAGQWLISRSEEEKESYDFGRMGPTYEVAEMDVIELARQRYNQIDWQEKQKKAYQRFWSHQKFHPMPVADKPKEYWLDPTVEVTQPILNVRGDVIATPGQVINPLDANPTQLRIVVFDATQPEQVEWAKKTLHKLPYGKMIAVTTQFERDNGWKHLQKTRDSFGMDIKLLTQPMIDSFHLRHAPVVIQTQGRYIHVKEYGKDVLEAES
;
A
#
# COMPACT_ATOMS: atom_id res chain seq x y z
N MET A 1 15.54 9.47 13.35
CA MET A 1 15.99 8.38 14.24
C MET A 1 14.84 7.44 14.63
N ILE A 2 13.74 7.95 15.21
CA ILE A 2 12.64 7.14 15.77
C ILE A 2 11.89 6.29 14.72
N LEU A 3 11.55 6.84 13.55
CA LEU A 3 10.87 6.07 12.50
C LEU A 3 11.74 5.00 11.82
N GLY A 4 13.06 5.18 11.78
CA GLY A 4 13.97 4.25 11.10
C GLY A 4 14.15 2.93 11.85
N ILE A 5 14.28 3.00 13.18
CA ILE A 5 14.44 1.82 14.05
C ILE A 5 13.11 1.08 14.23
N LEU A 6 11.99 1.81 14.31
CA LEU A 6 10.64 1.23 14.37
C LEU A 6 10.20 0.58 13.06
N CYS A 7 10.56 1.11 11.88
CA CYS A 7 10.25 0.47 10.59
C CYS A 7 11.00 -0.85 10.35
N ILE A 8 12.21 -0.99 10.91
CA ILE A 8 12.96 -2.27 10.86
C ILE A 8 12.35 -3.27 11.85
N ALA A 9 11.82 -2.81 12.99
CA ALA A 9 11.14 -3.68 13.95
C ALA A 9 9.72 -4.10 13.49
N SER A 10 8.95 -3.22 12.84
CA SER A 10 7.56 -3.50 12.45
C SER A 10 7.41 -4.41 11.23
N ASN A 11 8.33 -4.38 10.27
CA ASN A 11 8.33 -5.30 9.11
C ASN A 11 8.81 -6.73 9.44
N VAL A 12 9.13 -7.02 10.70
CA VAL A 12 9.75 -8.27 11.15
C VAL A 12 8.77 -9.18 11.91
N PHE A 13 7.61 -8.67 12.28
CA PHE A 13 6.62 -9.42 13.07
C PHE A 13 5.89 -10.55 12.32
N ALA A 14 6.25 -10.85 11.07
CA ALA A 14 5.60 -11.90 10.28
C ALA A 14 6.31 -13.27 10.26
N THR A 15 7.48 -13.44 10.90
CA THR A 15 8.21 -14.72 10.81
C THR A 15 8.87 -15.10 12.14
N GLN A 16 8.08 -15.62 13.07
CA GLN A 16 8.56 -16.46 14.15
C GLN A 16 8.31 -17.94 13.79
N ALA A 17 9.38 -18.69 13.53
CA ALA A 17 9.50 -20.12 13.83
C ALA A 17 10.93 -20.61 13.52
N GLU A 18 11.69 -20.84 14.59
CA GLU A 18 12.67 -21.93 14.84
C GLU A 18 13.94 -22.14 13.95
N THR A 19 15.08 -22.04 14.65
CA THR A 19 16.40 -22.73 14.60
C THR A 19 16.48 -24.11 13.92
N THR A 20 17.59 -24.69 13.42
CA THR A 20 19.06 -24.48 13.43
C THR A 20 19.70 -25.45 12.41
N GLN A 21 20.65 -24.98 11.61
CA GLN A 21 21.93 -25.59 11.17
C GLN A 21 22.16 -27.10 10.86
N THR A 22 21.18 -27.88 10.45
CA THR A 22 21.44 -29.14 9.68
C THR A 22 21.17 -28.97 8.17
N TRP A 23 20.95 -27.73 7.74
CA TRP A 23 19.86 -27.51 6.79
C TRP A 23 20.07 -28.06 5.38
N MET A 24 21.26 -28.15 4.79
CA MET A 24 21.40 -28.61 3.38
C MET A 24 21.47 -30.14 3.19
N TYR A 25 22.15 -30.86 4.09
CA TYR A 25 22.22 -32.34 4.04
C TYR A 25 20.95 -32.96 4.65
N ASP A 26 20.41 -32.27 5.66
CA ASP A 26 19.13 -32.60 6.28
C ASP A 26 17.96 -32.06 5.47
N LEU A 27 18.04 -31.07 4.57
CA LEU A 27 16.88 -30.70 3.71
C LEU A 27 16.55 -31.79 2.69
N LYS A 28 17.54 -32.52 2.16
CA LYS A 28 17.27 -33.67 1.29
C LYS A 28 16.74 -34.84 2.11
N GLN A 29 17.41 -35.21 3.21
CA GLN A 29 16.96 -36.31 4.06
C GLN A 29 15.66 -36.00 4.83
N SER A 30 15.45 -34.80 5.36
CA SER A 30 14.21 -34.37 6.01
C SER A 30 13.07 -34.18 5.03
N ARG A 31 13.31 -33.77 3.77
CA ARG A 31 12.28 -33.76 2.73
C ARG A 31 11.86 -35.19 2.38
N GLU A 32 12.81 -36.11 2.22
CA GLU A 32 12.51 -37.53 1.99
C GLU A 32 11.84 -38.17 3.21
N LEU A 33 12.31 -37.88 4.43
CA LEU A 33 11.76 -38.37 5.70
C LEU A 33 10.40 -37.76 6.04
N ALA A 34 10.12 -36.50 5.67
CA ALA A 34 8.83 -35.86 5.85
C ALA A 34 7.81 -36.36 4.82
N ILE A 35 8.22 -36.62 3.58
CA ILE A 35 7.40 -37.31 2.57
C ILE A 35 7.11 -38.74 3.05
N GLN A 36 8.10 -39.44 3.62
CA GLN A 36 7.93 -40.80 4.14
C GLN A 36 7.01 -40.82 5.37
N LYS A 37 7.21 -39.95 6.36
CA LYS A 37 6.33 -39.81 7.54
C LYS A 37 4.91 -39.38 7.16
N ALA A 38 4.74 -38.53 6.14
CA ALA A 38 3.43 -38.13 5.64
C ALA A 38 2.74 -39.26 4.84
N LYS A 39 3.49 -40.15 4.17
CA LYS A 39 2.96 -41.40 3.59
C LYS A 39 2.60 -42.41 4.68
N ASP A 40 3.48 -42.62 5.67
CA ASP A 40 3.29 -43.56 6.77
C ASP A 40 2.13 -43.12 7.71
N ALA A 41 1.83 -41.82 7.76
CA ALA A 41 0.68 -41.24 8.45
C ALA A 41 -0.60 -41.13 7.57
N GLY A 42 -0.55 -41.57 6.30
CA GLY A 42 -1.67 -41.53 5.35
C GLY A 42 -2.03 -40.15 4.79
N TRP A 43 -1.24 -39.10 5.07
CA TRP A 43 -1.52 -37.71 4.68
C TRP A 43 -1.33 -37.44 3.18
N LEU A 44 -0.66 -38.36 2.48
CA LEU A 44 -0.40 -38.28 1.04
C LEU A 44 -1.19 -39.34 0.24
N ASP A 45 -2.14 -40.03 0.87
CA ASP A 45 -2.99 -41.01 0.20
C ASP A 45 -3.82 -40.33 -0.90
N GLY A 46 -3.65 -40.80 -2.15
CA GLY A 46 -4.25 -40.20 -3.35
C GLY A 46 -3.37 -39.20 -4.10
N ILE A 47 -2.18 -38.85 -3.59
CA ILE A 47 -1.24 -37.93 -4.24
C ILE A 47 -0.04 -38.71 -4.79
N ASN A 48 -0.08 -39.04 -6.08
CA ASN A 48 0.88 -39.96 -6.70
C ASN A 48 2.18 -39.31 -7.19
N ASP A 49 2.25 -37.97 -7.34
CA ASP A 49 3.41 -37.29 -7.95
C ASP A 49 3.71 -35.92 -7.31
N VAL A 50 4.38 -35.97 -6.15
CA VAL A 50 4.82 -34.79 -5.38
C VAL A 50 5.80 -33.87 -6.14
N PRO A 51 6.74 -34.38 -6.98
CA PRO A 51 7.56 -33.54 -7.88
C PRO A 51 6.75 -32.63 -8.81
N ALA A 52 5.72 -33.16 -9.49
CA ALA A 52 4.87 -32.38 -10.39
C ALA A 52 4.12 -31.24 -9.67
N LEU A 53 3.65 -31.49 -8.45
CA LEU A 53 3.03 -30.49 -7.56
C LEU A 53 4.01 -29.40 -7.13
N THR A 54 5.29 -29.73 -6.97
CA THR A 54 6.36 -28.78 -6.61
C THR A 54 6.69 -27.85 -7.79
N GLU A 55 6.67 -28.39 -9.01
CA GLU A 55 6.82 -27.62 -10.26
C GLU A 55 5.63 -26.66 -10.48
N GLN A 56 4.42 -27.14 -10.17
CA GLN A 56 3.18 -26.36 -10.22
C GLN A 56 3.19 -25.22 -9.18
N TYR A 57 3.67 -25.47 -7.97
CA TYR A 57 3.84 -24.46 -6.92
C TYR A 57 4.90 -23.41 -7.29
N LYS A 58 6.02 -23.81 -7.93
CA LYS A 58 7.01 -22.86 -8.47
C LYS A 58 6.41 -21.94 -9.54
N LYS A 59 5.60 -22.48 -10.46
CA LYS A 59 4.85 -21.67 -11.44
C LYS A 59 3.82 -20.75 -10.78
N GLN A 60 3.26 -21.14 -9.63
CA GLN A 60 2.36 -20.30 -8.83
C GLN A 60 3.07 -19.25 -7.97
N LEU A 61 4.37 -19.40 -7.70
CA LEU A 61 5.19 -18.44 -6.93
C LEU A 61 5.88 -17.38 -7.81
N GLU A 62 6.05 -17.63 -9.12
CA GLU A 62 6.49 -16.60 -10.09
C GLU A 62 5.66 -15.30 -10.06
N PRO A 63 4.31 -15.31 -9.96
CA PRO A 63 3.53 -14.08 -9.80
C PRO A 63 3.80 -13.37 -8.46
N VAL A 64 4.18 -14.09 -7.39
CA VAL A 64 4.52 -13.49 -6.08
C VAL A 64 5.90 -12.80 -6.10
N LEU A 65 6.85 -13.30 -6.88
CA LEU A 65 8.11 -12.59 -7.15
C LEU A 65 7.91 -11.39 -8.09
N LYS A 66 6.98 -11.51 -9.04
CA LYS A 66 6.47 -10.38 -9.83
C LYS A 66 5.72 -9.35 -8.98
N GLN A 67 5.11 -9.76 -7.88
CA GLN A 67 4.41 -8.89 -6.92
C GLN A 67 5.34 -7.91 -6.18
N GLN A 68 6.61 -8.26 -6.01
CA GLN A 68 7.61 -7.31 -5.51
C GLN A 68 7.96 -6.23 -6.56
N ALA A 69 7.83 -6.53 -7.85
CA ALA A 69 7.87 -5.53 -8.92
C ALA A 69 6.51 -4.80 -9.07
N GLU A 70 5.41 -5.41 -8.63
CA GLU A 70 4.09 -4.77 -8.48
C GLU A 70 4.04 -3.75 -7.35
N VAL A 71 5.08 -3.48 -6.56
CA VAL A 71 5.02 -2.37 -5.58
C VAL A 71 4.71 -1.03 -6.27
N GLN A 72 5.11 -0.83 -7.53
CA GLN A 72 4.66 0.29 -8.36
C GLN A 72 3.26 0.11 -8.96
N ILE A 73 2.79 -1.12 -9.18
CA ILE A 73 1.43 -1.45 -9.64
C ILE A 73 0.41 -1.34 -8.50
N SER A 74 0.82 -1.61 -7.25
CA SER A 74 0.04 -1.43 -6.03
C SER A 74 -0.22 0.06 -5.74
N ALA A 75 0.59 0.97 -6.28
CA ALA A 75 0.29 2.40 -6.27
C ALA A 75 -0.85 2.73 -7.24
N SER A 76 -0.90 2.08 -8.42
CA SER A 76 -2.06 2.15 -9.31
C SER A 76 -3.26 1.36 -8.78
N GLU A 77 -3.09 0.19 -8.15
CA GLU A 77 -4.19 -0.55 -7.52
C GLU A 77 -4.66 0.11 -6.23
N LYS A 78 -3.85 0.86 -5.49
CA LYS A 78 -4.33 1.78 -4.44
C LYS A 78 -5.14 2.93 -5.04
N TYR A 79 -4.78 3.38 -6.24
CA TYR A 79 -5.57 4.35 -7.01
C TYR A 79 -6.92 3.74 -7.48
N PHE A 80 -6.95 2.45 -7.86
CA PHE A 80 -8.17 1.71 -8.26
C PHE A 80 -8.99 1.17 -7.07
N GLN A 81 -8.35 0.79 -5.96
CA GLN A 81 -9.01 0.44 -4.70
C GLN A 81 -9.54 1.69 -4.02
N GLY A 82 -8.84 2.82 -4.13
CA GLY A 82 -9.36 4.15 -3.79
C GLY A 82 -10.58 4.57 -4.61
N LEU A 83 -10.87 3.91 -5.75
CA LEU A 83 -12.11 4.06 -6.51
C LEU A 83 -13.23 3.11 -6.05
N ASN A 84 -12.89 2.01 -5.36
CA ASN A 84 -13.84 1.00 -4.85
C ASN A 84 -14.14 1.14 -3.35
N SER A 85 -13.25 1.75 -2.57
CA SER A 85 -13.56 2.37 -1.28
C SER A 85 -14.08 3.76 -1.57
N GLU A 86 -15.29 4.12 -1.12
CA GLU A 86 -15.91 5.43 -1.38
C GLU A 86 -14.89 6.56 -1.45
N PRO A 87 -14.49 7.01 -2.66
CA PRO A 87 -13.74 8.24 -2.75
C PRO A 87 -14.78 9.34 -2.62
N GLU A 88 -14.78 9.99 -1.48
CA GLU A 88 -15.12 11.41 -1.41
C GLU A 88 -14.15 12.17 -2.35
N HIS A 89 -14.39 12.14 -3.66
CA HIS A 89 -13.74 13.03 -4.60
C HIS A 89 -14.34 14.42 -4.40
N ARG A 90 -13.84 15.11 -3.38
CA ARG A 90 -14.22 16.48 -3.01
C ARG A 90 -13.21 17.44 -3.62
N LEU A 91 -13.73 18.46 -4.32
CA LEU A 91 -12.90 19.52 -4.87
C LEU A 91 -12.08 20.18 -3.75
N ASP A 92 -10.84 20.54 -4.09
CA ASP A 92 -9.86 21.30 -3.32
C ASP A 92 -9.02 20.55 -2.25
N ASN A 93 -7.86 20.10 -2.74
CA ASN A 93 -6.64 19.93 -1.95
C ASN A 93 -6.19 21.30 -1.39
N LYS A 94 -6.70 21.65 -0.21
CA LYS A 94 -6.12 22.45 0.90
C LYS A 94 -7.27 23.18 1.58
N THR A 95 -7.46 22.90 2.88
CA THR A 95 -8.44 23.52 3.79
C THR A 95 -9.91 23.28 3.47
N GLN A 96 -10.51 22.22 4.04
CA GLN A 96 -11.89 22.25 4.55
C GLN A 96 -12.22 21.01 5.39
N LYS A 97 -12.96 21.22 6.50
CA LYS A 97 -13.53 20.19 7.38
C LYS A 97 -14.45 19.25 6.57
N ASN A 98 -14.63 18.00 6.99
CA ASN A 98 -15.69 17.11 6.46
C ASN A 98 -17.03 17.87 6.45
N VAL A 99 -17.53 18.27 5.28
CA VAL A 99 -18.85 18.91 5.14
C VAL A 99 -19.85 17.82 4.79
N GLU A 100 -20.45 17.20 5.79
CA GLU A 100 -21.55 16.26 5.57
C GLU A 100 -22.79 17.01 5.02
N PRO A 101 -23.64 16.36 4.20
CA PRO A 101 -24.91 16.96 3.81
C PRO A 101 -25.71 17.30 5.08
N LYS A 102 -26.40 18.44 5.08
CA LYS A 102 -27.22 18.86 6.23
C LYS A 102 -28.52 18.06 6.31
N VAL A 103 -28.95 17.53 5.17
CA VAL A 103 -30.17 16.73 5.02
C VAL A 103 -29.82 15.48 4.22
N ASN A 104 -30.37 14.33 4.62
CA ASN A 104 -30.22 13.04 3.94
C ASN A 104 -31.04 12.96 2.64
N LEU A 105 -30.93 13.98 1.79
CA LEU A 105 -31.56 14.06 0.49
C LEU A 105 -30.48 14.05 -0.58
N THR A 106 -30.63 13.13 -1.52
CA THR A 106 -29.76 12.96 -2.68
C THR A 106 -30.54 13.32 -3.94
N ILE A 107 -30.01 14.27 -4.70
CA ILE A 107 -30.56 14.71 -5.99
C ILE A 107 -29.65 14.18 -7.10
N TYR A 108 -30.16 13.22 -7.87
CA TYR A 108 -29.49 12.64 -9.01
C TYR A 108 -29.74 13.50 -10.25
N VAL A 109 -28.67 13.94 -10.90
CA VAL A 109 -28.73 14.83 -12.07
C VAL A 109 -27.80 14.33 -13.17
N SER A 110 -27.98 14.89 -14.37
CA SER A 110 -27.17 14.58 -15.57
C SER A 110 -27.04 15.83 -16.43
N PHE A 111 -25.96 15.92 -17.22
CA PHE A 111 -25.76 16.95 -18.24
C PHE A 111 -26.74 16.83 -19.43
N SER A 112 -27.52 15.75 -19.51
CA SER A 112 -28.68 15.66 -20.42
C SER A 112 -29.84 16.56 -20.02
N MET A 113 -29.90 17.02 -18.77
CA MET A 113 -30.89 17.99 -18.32
C MET A 113 -30.61 19.36 -18.98
N PRO A 114 -31.66 20.14 -19.29
CA PRO A 114 -31.48 21.52 -19.75
C PRO A 114 -30.63 22.33 -18.75
N PRO A 115 -29.70 23.19 -19.21
CA PRO A 115 -28.81 23.93 -18.29
C PRO A 115 -29.53 24.72 -17.20
N ALA A 116 -30.71 25.27 -17.51
CA ALA A 116 -31.56 25.96 -16.54
C ALA A 116 -32.10 25.02 -15.45
N GLU A 117 -32.51 23.80 -15.81
CA GLU A 117 -33.00 22.80 -14.85
C GLU A 117 -31.86 22.24 -13.98
N LEU A 118 -30.70 22.00 -14.59
CA LEU A 118 -29.51 21.58 -13.84
C LEU A 118 -29.08 22.67 -12.85
N LYS A 119 -29.14 23.95 -13.23
CA LYS A 119 -28.90 25.07 -12.31
C LYS A 119 -29.93 25.12 -11.18
N SER A 120 -31.21 24.92 -11.49
CA SER A 120 -32.26 24.85 -10.46
C SER A 120 -32.04 23.69 -9.48
N ALA A 121 -31.57 22.53 -9.95
CA ALA A 121 -31.26 21.39 -9.09
C ALA A 121 -30.10 21.70 -8.13
N LEU A 122 -29.05 22.37 -8.63
CA LEU A 122 -27.93 22.83 -7.82
C LEU A 122 -28.36 23.89 -6.78
N GLN A 123 -29.29 24.78 -7.15
CA GLN A 123 -29.85 25.78 -6.25
C GLN A 123 -30.66 25.12 -5.14
N GLU A 124 -31.56 24.20 -5.49
CA GLU A 124 -32.35 23.44 -4.52
C GLU A 124 -31.42 22.73 -3.52
N ALA A 125 -30.38 22.06 -4.01
CA ALA A 125 -29.43 21.36 -3.16
C ALA A 125 -28.69 22.31 -2.20
N SER A 126 -28.33 23.49 -2.66
CA SER A 126 -27.72 24.54 -1.85
C SER A 126 -28.67 25.04 -0.76
N ASP A 127 -29.92 25.32 -1.11
CA ASP A 127 -30.93 25.91 -0.23
C ASP A 127 -31.27 24.99 0.95
N ILE A 128 -31.45 23.69 0.67
CA ILE A 128 -31.84 22.71 1.68
C ILE A 128 -30.65 21.92 2.26
N GLY A 129 -29.43 22.14 1.74
CA GLY A 129 -28.24 21.41 2.16
C GLY A 129 -28.24 19.93 1.79
N ALA A 130 -28.86 19.59 0.64
CA ALA A 130 -28.82 18.26 0.03
C ALA A 130 -27.53 18.05 -0.78
N GLN A 131 -27.28 16.80 -1.17
CA GLN A 131 -26.17 16.46 -2.05
C GLN A 131 -26.64 16.20 -3.49
N ILE A 132 -25.80 16.59 -4.44
CA ILE A 132 -25.97 16.37 -5.88
C ILE A 132 -25.08 15.20 -6.28
N VAL A 133 -25.65 14.25 -7.02
CA VAL A 133 -24.92 13.08 -7.50
C VAL A 133 -25.04 12.98 -9.01
N ILE A 134 -23.89 12.85 -9.67
CA ILE A 134 -23.79 12.55 -11.11
C ILE A 134 -23.14 11.18 -11.31
N ARG A 135 -23.45 10.53 -12.45
CA ARG A 135 -22.97 9.17 -12.73
C ARG A 135 -21.48 9.14 -13.04
N GLY A 136 -20.97 10.14 -13.75
CA GLY A 136 -19.60 10.13 -14.23
C GLY A 136 -19.16 11.43 -14.87
N PHE A 137 -18.30 11.33 -15.88
CA PHE A 137 -17.82 12.49 -16.61
C PHE A 137 -18.71 12.78 -17.84
N ASP A 138 -18.87 14.06 -18.12
CA ASP A 138 -19.54 14.60 -19.29
C ASP A 138 -18.77 14.24 -20.57
N SER A 139 -19.50 13.77 -21.59
CA SER A 139 -18.91 13.30 -22.86
C SER A 139 -18.09 14.36 -23.59
N ASP A 140 -18.42 15.65 -23.43
CA ASP A 140 -17.72 16.75 -24.10
C ASP A 140 -16.37 17.05 -23.45
N THR A 141 -16.23 16.77 -22.15
CA THR A 141 -15.03 17.15 -21.37
C THR A 141 -13.96 16.06 -21.29
N GLN A 142 -14.32 14.80 -21.57
CA GLN A 142 -13.45 13.60 -21.57
C GLN A 142 -12.57 13.40 -20.31
N SER A 143 -12.87 14.12 -19.23
CA SER A 143 -12.06 14.11 -18.00
C SER A 143 -12.89 14.53 -16.79
N LEU A 144 -12.56 13.96 -15.63
CA LEU A 144 -13.22 14.26 -14.35
C LEU A 144 -13.12 15.75 -14.00
N MET A 145 -11.93 16.33 -14.16
CA MET A 145 -11.70 17.74 -13.87
C MET A 145 -12.45 18.68 -14.81
N GLY A 146 -12.57 18.32 -16.10
CA GLY A 146 -13.35 19.10 -17.05
C GLY A 146 -14.85 19.07 -16.70
N THR A 147 -15.38 17.90 -16.31
CA THR A 147 -16.77 17.75 -15.86
C THR A 147 -17.07 18.59 -14.63
N LEU A 148 -16.20 18.53 -13.61
CA LEU A 148 -16.35 19.32 -12.39
C LEU A 148 -16.26 20.82 -12.68
N SER A 149 -15.39 21.24 -13.60
CA SER A 149 -15.29 22.64 -14.01
C SER A 149 -16.57 23.13 -14.71
N LYS A 150 -17.17 22.30 -15.57
CA LYS A 150 -18.46 22.58 -16.24
C LYS A 150 -19.61 22.66 -15.23
N LEU A 151 -19.61 21.81 -14.20
CA LEU A 151 -20.59 21.89 -13.12
C LEU A 151 -20.42 23.17 -12.28
N LYS A 152 -19.16 23.52 -11.97
CA LYS A 152 -18.84 24.73 -11.22
C LYS A 152 -19.28 25.99 -11.95
N SER A 153 -19.11 26.05 -13.28
CA SER A 153 -19.58 27.20 -14.07
C SER A 153 -21.11 27.31 -14.09
N ILE A 154 -21.83 26.19 -14.09
CA ILE A 154 -23.30 26.19 -13.97
C ILE A 154 -23.75 26.64 -12.57
N ALA A 155 -23.00 26.25 -11.54
CA ALA A 155 -23.22 26.62 -10.14
C ALA A 155 -22.85 28.09 -9.82
N GLU A 156 -22.33 28.86 -10.80
CA GLU A 156 -21.97 30.27 -10.57
C GLU A 156 -23.16 31.09 -10.05
N GLY A 157 -22.90 31.78 -8.94
CA GLY A 157 -23.88 32.61 -8.23
C GLY A 157 -24.69 31.88 -7.15
N ILE A 158 -24.48 30.57 -6.96
CA ILE A 158 -25.16 29.78 -5.92
C ILE A 158 -24.32 29.81 -4.63
N THR A 159 -24.92 30.22 -3.51
CA THR A 159 -24.26 30.27 -2.19
C THR A 159 -25.20 29.79 -1.09
N PRO A 160 -24.81 28.81 -0.25
CA PRO A 160 -23.52 28.11 -0.22
C PRO A 160 -23.27 27.20 -1.44
N GLU A 161 -22.02 26.87 -1.74
CA GLU A 161 -21.73 25.95 -2.86
C GLU A 161 -22.35 24.56 -2.56
N PRO A 162 -23.14 23.98 -3.48
CA PRO A 162 -23.78 22.69 -3.25
C PRO A 162 -22.75 21.56 -3.18
N LEU A 163 -23.02 20.55 -2.36
CA LEU A 163 -22.19 19.35 -2.28
C LEU A 163 -22.41 18.50 -3.53
N VAL A 164 -21.37 18.33 -4.34
CA VAL A 164 -21.42 17.52 -5.57
C VAL A 164 -20.55 16.28 -5.43
N GLN A 165 -21.07 15.12 -5.84
CA GLN A 165 -20.39 13.84 -5.82
C GLN A 165 -20.52 13.11 -7.17
N ILE A 166 -19.49 12.34 -7.52
CA ILE A 166 -19.47 11.46 -8.69
C ILE A 166 -19.56 10.02 -8.18
N ALA A 167 -20.74 9.42 -8.27
CA ALA A 167 -21.01 8.11 -7.66
C ALA A 167 -21.75 7.17 -8.63
N PRO A 168 -21.05 6.53 -9.58
CA PRO A 168 -21.65 5.58 -10.53
C PRO A 168 -22.35 4.40 -9.83
N LEU A 169 -21.80 3.95 -8.69
CA LEU A 169 -22.41 2.90 -7.89
C LEU A 169 -23.75 3.30 -7.28
N HIS A 170 -23.96 4.59 -6.96
CA HIS A 170 -25.23 5.07 -6.44
C HIS A 170 -26.32 5.04 -7.50
N PHE A 171 -26.00 5.38 -8.76
CA PHE A 171 -26.92 5.25 -9.88
C PHE A 171 -27.35 3.79 -10.08
N LYS A 172 -26.38 2.87 -10.06
CA LYS A 172 -26.64 1.44 -10.22
C LYS A 172 -27.43 0.84 -9.06
N LYS A 173 -27.05 1.13 -7.81
CA LYS A 173 -27.72 0.63 -6.60
C LYS A 173 -29.18 1.06 -6.54
N ASN A 174 -29.48 2.29 -6.96
CA ASN A 174 -30.82 2.86 -6.88
C ASN A 174 -31.63 2.75 -8.19
N GLY A 175 -31.10 2.08 -9.23
CA GLY A 175 -31.76 1.95 -10.52
C GLY A 175 -32.16 3.31 -11.11
N VAL A 176 -31.20 4.23 -11.16
CA VAL A 176 -31.40 5.58 -11.73
C VAL A 176 -30.86 5.58 -13.15
N ASP A 177 -31.74 5.37 -14.12
CA ASP A 177 -31.39 5.40 -15.56
C ASP A 177 -31.89 6.68 -16.26
N ALA A 178 -32.77 7.44 -15.58
CA ALA A 178 -33.26 8.74 -16.00
C ALA A 178 -33.33 9.70 -14.80
N VAL A 179 -33.10 10.99 -15.05
CA VAL A 179 -33.00 12.07 -14.04
C VAL A 179 -33.92 13.25 -14.40
N PRO A 180 -34.25 14.18 -13.48
CA PRO A 180 -33.88 14.18 -12.07
C PRO A 180 -34.58 13.08 -11.27
N VAL A 181 -33.87 12.54 -10.28
CA VAL A 181 -34.44 11.66 -9.25
C VAL A 181 -34.02 12.22 -7.89
N MET A 182 -34.96 12.31 -6.96
CA MET A 182 -34.67 12.67 -5.58
C MET A 182 -34.94 11.47 -4.68
N ILE A 183 -34.00 11.19 -3.78
CA ILE A 183 -34.10 10.13 -2.78
C ILE A 183 -33.82 10.75 -1.41
N TYR A 184 -34.84 10.73 -0.54
CA TYR A 184 -34.74 11.15 0.85
C TYR A 184 -34.75 9.93 1.77
N GLU A 185 -33.80 9.86 2.70
CA GLU A 185 -33.69 8.78 3.67
C GLU A 185 -34.00 9.28 5.09
N ARG A 186 -34.96 8.64 5.76
CA ARG A 186 -35.37 8.95 7.14
C ARG A 186 -35.59 7.66 7.93
N GLU A 187 -34.88 7.48 9.04
CA GLU A 187 -35.06 6.33 9.95
C GLU A 187 -34.96 4.95 9.25
N GLY A 188 -34.14 4.85 8.20
CA GLY A 188 -34.01 3.65 7.38
C GLY A 188 -35.11 3.44 6.34
N LEU A 189 -36.08 4.34 6.26
CA LEU A 189 -37.07 4.42 5.18
C LEU A 189 -36.55 5.28 4.03
N THR A 190 -37.00 4.96 2.82
CA THR A 190 -36.58 5.62 1.58
C THR A 190 -37.78 6.20 0.86
N PHE A 191 -37.69 7.49 0.51
CA PHE A 191 -38.73 8.23 -0.19
C PHE A 191 -38.18 8.75 -1.51
N ARG A 192 -38.82 8.37 -2.62
CA ARG A 192 -38.31 8.67 -3.96
C ARG A 192 -39.32 9.45 -4.79
N THR A 193 -38.83 10.34 -5.65
CA THR A 193 -39.60 10.89 -6.76
C THR A 193 -38.72 11.10 -7.99
N SER A 194 -39.32 11.10 -9.18
CA SER A 194 -38.65 11.38 -10.45
C SER A 194 -39.28 12.57 -11.17
N GLY A 195 -38.47 13.33 -11.90
CA GLY A 195 -38.93 14.50 -12.68
C GLY A 195 -39.34 15.71 -11.85
N SER A 196 -39.06 15.73 -10.54
CA SER A 196 -39.25 16.88 -9.67
C SER A 196 -37.93 17.30 -9.05
N LEU A 197 -37.81 18.62 -8.83
CA LEU A 197 -36.73 19.25 -8.05
C LEU A 197 -37.26 19.88 -6.76
N ALA A 198 -38.51 19.62 -6.37
CA ALA A 198 -39.11 20.16 -5.15
C ALA A 198 -38.72 19.29 -3.93
N GLY A 199 -37.50 19.48 -3.41
CA GLY A 199 -36.94 18.72 -2.30
C GLY A 199 -37.73 18.92 -1.01
N GLN A 200 -38.10 20.16 -0.70
CA GLN A 200 -38.92 20.46 0.49
C GLN A 200 -40.30 19.76 0.42
N TRP A 201 -40.89 19.65 -0.77
CA TRP A 201 -42.14 18.92 -0.96
C TRP A 201 -41.95 17.43 -0.68
N LEU A 202 -40.88 16.80 -1.18
CA LEU A 202 -40.60 15.39 -0.92
C LEU A 202 -40.41 15.12 0.58
N ILE A 203 -39.66 15.98 1.26
CA ILE A 203 -39.43 15.88 2.71
C ILE A 203 -40.78 15.97 3.45
N SER A 204 -41.56 17.01 3.19
CA SER A 204 -42.84 17.23 3.88
C SER A 204 -43.83 16.08 3.60
N ARG A 205 -43.90 15.63 2.34
CA ARG A 205 -44.77 14.53 1.93
C ARG A 205 -44.38 13.21 2.59
N SER A 206 -43.08 12.97 2.79
CA SER A 206 -42.60 11.75 3.45
C SER A 206 -43.05 11.63 4.92
N GLU A 207 -43.37 12.74 5.60
CA GLU A 207 -43.84 12.74 6.99
C GLU A 207 -45.21 12.07 7.16
N GLU A 208 -46.00 12.04 6.08
CA GLU A 208 -47.31 11.37 6.07
C GLU A 208 -47.19 9.85 5.88
N GLU A 209 -46.03 9.36 5.42
CA GLU A 209 -45.81 7.98 5.06
C GLU A 209 -45.07 7.20 6.17
N LYS A 210 -45.55 5.99 6.47
CA LYS A 210 -44.99 5.11 7.52
C LYS A 210 -44.02 4.06 7.01
N GLU A 211 -43.96 3.88 5.69
CA GLU A 211 -43.13 2.91 4.99
C GLU A 211 -42.44 3.60 3.83
N SER A 212 -41.38 2.99 3.28
CA SER A 212 -40.71 3.49 2.08
C SER A 212 -41.71 3.64 0.93
N TYR A 213 -41.63 4.77 0.22
CA TYR A 213 -42.61 5.12 -0.80
C TYR A 213 -41.98 5.78 -2.02
N ASP A 214 -42.42 5.38 -3.21
CA ASP A 214 -42.07 6.03 -4.47
C ASP A 214 -43.27 6.84 -4.98
N PHE A 215 -43.12 8.16 -4.94
CA PHE A 215 -44.14 9.11 -5.42
C PHE A 215 -44.25 9.15 -6.95
N GLY A 216 -43.43 8.37 -7.66
CA GLY A 216 -43.49 8.22 -9.10
C GLY A 216 -42.94 9.43 -9.84
N ARG A 217 -43.41 9.59 -11.08
CA ARG A 217 -42.95 10.64 -12.00
C ARG A 217 -43.83 11.87 -11.92
N MET A 218 -43.25 12.96 -11.43
CA MET A 218 -43.90 14.24 -11.19
C MET A 218 -43.62 15.29 -12.29
N GLY A 219 -42.73 14.98 -13.24
CA GLY A 219 -42.36 15.88 -14.33
C GLY A 219 -41.49 15.21 -15.40
N PRO A 220 -40.82 15.99 -16.27
CA PRO A 220 -39.97 15.44 -17.33
C PRO A 220 -38.74 14.72 -16.76
N THR A 221 -38.27 13.72 -17.50
CA THR A 221 -37.06 12.96 -17.17
C THR A 221 -36.19 12.80 -18.40
N TYR A 222 -34.87 12.80 -18.19
CA TYR A 222 -33.83 12.74 -19.21
C TYR A 222 -32.95 11.52 -18.97
N GLU A 223 -32.60 10.78 -20.01
CA GLU A 223 -31.66 9.67 -19.91
C GLU A 223 -30.29 10.17 -19.42
N VAL A 224 -29.63 9.40 -18.56
CA VAL A 224 -28.33 9.78 -18.00
C VAL A 224 -27.26 9.79 -19.11
N ALA A 225 -26.60 10.93 -19.31
CA ALA A 225 -25.66 11.14 -20.41
C ALA A 225 -24.19 10.83 -20.06
N GLU A 226 -23.82 10.87 -18.78
CA GLU A 226 -22.41 10.68 -18.38
C GLU A 226 -21.95 9.26 -18.65
N MET A 227 -20.73 9.08 -19.12
CA MET A 227 -20.16 7.73 -19.21
C MET A 227 -19.89 7.17 -17.81
N ASP A 228 -20.13 5.87 -17.60
CA ASP A 228 -19.78 5.21 -16.34
C ASP A 228 -18.24 5.19 -16.18
N VAL A 229 -17.76 5.87 -15.13
CA VAL A 229 -16.33 5.99 -14.82
C VAL A 229 -15.68 4.63 -14.60
N ILE A 230 -16.42 3.67 -14.04
CA ILE A 230 -15.94 2.30 -13.79
C ILE A 230 -15.75 1.56 -15.11
N GLU A 231 -16.68 1.72 -16.05
CA GLU A 231 -16.58 1.08 -17.37
C GLU A 231 -15.44 1.66 -18.19
N LEU A 232 -15.27 2.98 -18.19
CA LEU A 232 -14.12 3.62 -18.84
C LEU A 232 -12.80 3.15 -18.20
N ALA A 233 -12.74 3.10 -16.86
CA ALA A 233 -11.56 2.66 -16.15
C ALA A 233 -11.22 1.20 -16.53
N ARG A 234 -12.22 0.33 -16.67
CA ARG A 234 -12.06 -1.05 -17.17
C ARG A 234 -11.57 -1.08 -18.62
N GLN A 235 -12.13 -0.26 -19.49
CA GLN A 235 -11.68 -0.16 -20.89
C GLN A 235 -10.22 0.29 -20.98
N ARG A 236 -9.85 1.35 -20.26
CA ARG A 236 -8.47 1.84 -20.20
C ARG A 236 -7.52 0.81 -19.60
N TYR A 237 -7.94 0.08 -18.56
CA TYR A 237 -7.16 -1.01 -17.97
C TYR A 237 -6.87 -2.12 -18.98
N ASN A 238 -7.88 -2.52 -19.75
CA ASN A 238 -7.75 -3.57 -20.77
C ASN A 238 -6.90 -3.16 -21.97
N GLN A 239 -6.79 -1.86 -22.25
CA GLN A 239 -5.95 -1.32 -23.33
C GLN A 239 -4.47 -1.19 -22.95
N ILE A 240 -4.13 -1.36 -21.68
CA ILE A 240 -2.73 -1.29 -21.22
C ILE A 240 -2.05 -2.64 -21.46
N ASP A 241 -0.93 -2.62 -22.19
CA ASP A 241 -0.02 -3.77 -22.25
C ASP A 241 0.77 -3.89 -20.93
N TRP A 242 0.17 -4.60 -19.98
CA TRP A 242 0.74 -4.85 -18.66
C TRP A 242 2.01 -5.71 -18.73
N GLN A 243 2.11 -6.62 -19.69
CA GLN A 243 3.29 -7.48 -19.85
C GLN A 243 4.49 -6.65 -20.31
N GLU A 244 4.29 -5.76 -21.27
CA GLU A 244 5.36 -4.88 -21.75
C GLU A 244 5.77 -3.87 -20.68
N LYS A 245 4.82 -3.28 -19.94
CA LYS A 245 5.13 -2.40 -18.80
C LYS A 245 5.89 -3.11 -17.70
N GLN A 246 5.51 -4.34 -17.35
CA GLN A 246 6.22 -5.17 -16.37
C GLN A 246 7.66 -5.46 -16.83
N LYS A 247 7.83 -5.84 -18.11
CA LYS A 247 9.16 -6.08 -18.69
C LYS A 247 10.04 -4.82 -18.65
N LYS A 248 9.48 -3.67 -19.03
CA LYS A 248 10.18 -2.38 -18.98
C LYS A 248 10.54 -1.98 -17.54
N ALA A 249 9.65 -2.21 -16.57
CA ALA A 249 9.92 -1.95 -15.15
C ALA A 249 11.05 -2.86 -14.63
N TYR A 250 11.00 -4.16 -14.94
CA TYR A 250 12.03 -5.13 -14.58
C TYR A 250 13.42 -4.75 -15.14
N GLN A 251 13.48 -4.29 -16.40
CA GLN A 251 14.71 -3.83 -17.05
C GLN A 251 15.25 -2.53 -16.46
N ARG A 252 14.37 -1.62 -16.03
CA ARG A 252 14.75 -0.30 -15.49
C ARG A 252 15.02 -0.28 -14.00
N PHE A 253 14.65 -1.34 -13.27
CA PHE A 253 14.77 -1.38 -11.81
C PHE A 253 16.19 -1.05 -11.34
N TRP A 254 17.19 -1.80 -11.83
CA TRP A 254 18.59 -1.62 -11.38
C TRP A 254 19.26 -0.35 -11.91
N SER A 255 18.82 0.19 -13.04
CA SER A 255 19.33 1.46 -13.55
C SER A 255 18.86 2.64 -12.70
N HIS A 256 17.66 2.58 -12.14
CA HIS A 256 17.11 3.63 -11.27
C HIS A 256 17.31 3.34 -9.78
N GLN A 257 17.82 2.15 -9.42
CA GLN A 257 18.09 1.81 -8.04
C GLN A 257 19.15 2.77 -7.47
N LYS A 258 18.77 3.46 -6.39
CA LYS A 258 19.72 4.26 -5.60
C LYS A 258 20.52 3.30 -4.73
N PHE A 259 21.83 3.32 -4.92
CA PHE A 259 22.78 2.56 -4.11
C PHE A 259 23.54 3.51 -3.18
N HIS A 260 24.12 2.92 -2.13
CA HIS A 260 24.90 3.64 -1.14
C HIS A 260 26.28 2.98 -1.00
N PRO A 261 27.13 3.04 -2.05
CA PRO A 261 28.50 2.52 -1.95
C PRO A 261 29.24 3.19 -0.81
N MET A 262 30.04 2.41 -0.10
CA MET A 262 30.82 2.88 1.04
C MET A 262 32.29 2.49 0.83
N PRO A 263 33.23 3.40 1.15
CA PRO A 263 34.64 3.05 1.14
C PRO A 263 34.97 2.03 2.23
N VAL A 264 36.01 1.25 2.03
CA VAL A 264 36.63 0.44 3.09
C VAL A 264 37.42 1.36 4.01
N ALA A 265 37.39 1.11 5.32
CA ALA A 265 38.18 1.89 6.27
C ALA A 265 39.68 1.62 6.12
N ASP A 266 40.54 2.60 6.39
CA ASP A 266 42.00 2.38 6.42
C ASP A 266 42.43 1.59 7.66
N LYS A 267 41.70 1.74 8.77
CA LYS A 267 41.90 1.03 10.03
C LYS A 267 40.55 0.64 10.62
N PRO A 268 40.47 -0.47 11.38
CA PRO A 268 39.25 -0.84 12.08
C PRO A 268 38.77 0.29 13.00
N LYS A 269 37.46 0.53 13.00
CA LYS A 269 36.83 1.52 13.86
C LYS A 269 35.64 0.89 14.56
N GLU A 270 35.56 1.08 15.86
CA GLU A 270 34.43 0.59 16.66
C GLU A 270 33.88 1.69 17.55
N TYR A 271 32.56 1.67 17.73
CA TYR A 271 31.85 2.63 18.57
C TYR A 271 30.52 2.06 19.04
N TRP A 272 29.95 2.73 20.05
CA TRP A 272 28.75 2.31 20.72
C TRP A 272 27.68 3.39 20.59
N LEU A 273 26.45 2.97 20.33
CA LEU A 273 25.29 3.83 20.19
C LEU A 273 24.28 3.50 21.28
N ASP A 274 23.73 4.54 21.90
CA ASP A 274 22.59 4.42 22.80
C ASP A 274 21.31 4.70 22.00
N PRO A 275 20.45 3.70 21.77
CA PRO A 275 19.20 3.88 21.04
C PRO A 275 18.08 4.50 21.90
N THR A 276 18.41 5.07 23.07
CA THR A 276 17.45 5.79 23.90
C THR A 276 16.92 7.01 23.14
N VAL A 277 15.60 7.11 23.03
CA VAL A 277 14.91 8.18 22.31
C VAL A 277 13.78 8.75 23.15
N GLU A 278 13.53 10.05 22.97
CA GLU A 278 12.34 10.71 23.50
C GLU A 278 11.18 10.57 22.50
N VAL A 279 10.06 10.07 22.98
CA VAL A 279 8.85 9.87 22.19
C VAL A 279 8.19 11.24 21.94
N THR A 280 8.11 11.68 20.70
CA THR A 280 7.49 12.98 20.36
C THR A 280 6.01 12.88 20.00
N GLN A 281 5.53 11.67 19.68
CA GLN A 281 4.16 11.38 19.28
C GLN A 281 3.73 10.05 19.89
N PRO A 282 2.43 9.89 20.26
CA PRO A 282 1.97 8.65 20.84
C PRO A 282 2.21 7.49 19.87
N ILE A 283 2.83 6.42 20.36
CA ILE A 283 3.05 5.21 19.57
C ILE A 283 1.89 4.27 19.87
N LEU A 284 1.24 3.76 18.84
CA LEU A 284 0.10 2.84 18.95
C LEU A 284 0.54 1.43 18.53
N ASN A 285 -0.03 0.39 19.15
CA ASN A 285 0.06 -0.96 18.62
C ASN A 285 -0.95 -1.19 17.49
N VAL A 286 -0.91 -2.38 16.88
CA VAL A 286 -1.84 -2.78 15.80
C VAL A 286 -3.32 -2.82 16.22
N ARG A 287 -3.62 -2.84 17.52
CA ARG A 287 -4.98 -2.80 18.07
C ARG A 287 -5.45 -1.38 18.40
N GLY A 288 -4.58 -0.38 18.23
CA GLY A 288 -4.86 1.02 18.57
C GLY A 288 -4.55 1.40 20.02
N ASP A 289 -4.01 0.49 20.84
CA ASP A 289 -3.61 0.82 22.21
C ASP A 289 -2.33 1.67 22.21
N VAL A 290 -2.26 2.68 23.06
CA VAL A 290 -1.06 3.50 23.23
C VAL A 290 0.04 2.69 23.94
N ILE A 291 1.13 2.40 23.24
CA ILE A 291 2.29 1.69 23.78
C ILE A 291 3.37 2.62 24.33
N ALA A 292 3.40 3.87 23.89
CA ALA A 292 4.25 4.92 24.46
C ALA A 292 3.60 6.29 24.28
N THR A 293 3.72 7.14 25.30
CA THR A 293 3.16 8.50 25.31
C THR A 293 4.23 9.54 25.00
N PRO A 294 3.86 10.70 24.41
CA PRO A 294 4.78 11.80 24.21
C PRO A 294 5.50 12.23 25.50
N GLY A 295 6.79 12.56 25.39
CA GLY A 295 7.67 12.93 26.50
C GLY A 295 8.31 11.75 27.23
N GLN A 296 7.92 10.51 26.93
CA GLN A 296 8.60 9.34 27.49
C GLN A 296 9.99 9.15 26.85
N VAL A 297 10.99 8.95 27.69
CA VAL A 297 12.34 8.57 27.26
C VAL A 297 12.45 7.05 27.36
N ILE A 298 12.56 6.38 26.21
CA ILE A 298 12.56 4.92 26.13
C ILE A 298 13.78 4.41 25.38
N ASN A 299 14.35 3.32 25.85
CA ASN A 299 15.30 2.53 25.09
C ASN A 299 14.58 1.27 24.55
N PRO A 300 14.49 1.09 23.23
CA PRO A 300 13.83 -0.09 22.65
C PRO A 300 14.41 -1.43 23.10
N LEU A 301 15.70 -1.46 23.46
CA LEU A 301 16.40 -2.67 23.90
C LEU A 301 16.11 -3.03 25.36
N ASP A 302 15.66 -2.08 26.19
CA ASP A 302 15.27 -2.34 27.58
C ASP A 302 13.96 -3.14 27.65
N ALA A 303 13.01 -2.87 26.73
CA ALA A 303 11.71 -3.54 26.69
C ALA A 303 11.74 -4.87 25.90
N ASN A 304 12.60 -4.97 24.88
CA ASN A 304 12.73 -6.18 24.07
C ASN A 304 14.20 -6.39 23.65
N PRO A 305 14.98 -7.21 24.40
CA PRO A 305 16.38 -7.48 24.12
C PRO A 305 16.53 -8.45 22.93
N THR A 306 16.10 -8.01 21.75
CA THR A 306 16.31 -8.77 20.51
C THR A 306 17.79 -8.76 20.17
N GLN A 307 18.40 -9.95 20.09
CA GLN A 307 19.78 -10.12 19.64
C GLN A 307 19.88 -9.89 18.12
N LEU A 308 19.81 -8.63 17.71
CA LEU A 308 19.97 -8.18 16.34
C LEU A 308 21.45 -8.18 15.97
N ARG A 309 21.77 -8.81 14.83
CA ARG A 309 23.09 -8.79 14.20
C ARG A 309 22.94 -8.44 12.72
N ILE A 310 23.49 -7.31 12.30
CA ILE A 310 23.49 -6.87 10.91
C ILE A 310 24.92 -6.92 10.40
N VAL A 311 25.12 -7.58 9.26
CA VAL A 311 26.39 -7.57 8.53
C VAL A 311 26.17 -6.80 7.24
N VAL A 312 26.87 -5.67 7.10
CA VAL A 312 26.81 -4.84 5.90
C VAL A 312 28.10 -5.03 5.09
N PHE A 313 27.95 -5.26 3.80
CA PHE A 313 29.07 -5.52 2.87
C PHE A 313 28.75 -5.00 1.47
N ASP A 314 29.75 -4.86 0.61
CA ASP A 314 29.53 -4.58 -0.81
C ASP A 314 29.48 -5.88 -1.63
N ALA A 315 28.33 -6.21 -2.23
CA ALA A 315 28.20 -7.44 -3.00
C ALA A 315 29.02 -7.42 -4.30
N THR A 316 29.39 -6.23 -4.79
CA THR A 316 30.26 -6.07 -5.96
C THR A 316 31.74 -6.28 -5.65
N GLN A 317 32.11 -6.39 -4.37
CA GLN A 317 33.48 -6.66 -3.92
C GLN A 317 33.59 -8.11 -3.40
N PRO A 318 34.21 -9.04 -4.15
CA PRO A 318 34.28 -10.46 -3.77
C PRO A 318 34.92 -10.70 -2.40
N GLU A 319 35.95 -9.93 -2.04
CA GLU A 319 36.61 -10.01 -0.73
C GLU A 319 35.63 -9.71 0.43
N GLN A 320 34.73 -8.73 0.26
CA GLN A 320 33.72 -8.41 1.28
C GLN A 320 32.63 -9.47 1.35
N VAL A 321 32.27 -10.07 0.21
CA VAL A 321 31.29 -11.18 0.15
C VAL A 321 31.79 -12.38 0.95
N GLU A 322 33.05 -12.78 0.74
CA GLU A 322 33.64 -13.91 1.47
C GLU A 322 33.84 -13.60 2.96
N TRP A 323 34.30 -12.38 3.28
CA TRP A 323 34.36 -11.91 4.67
C TRP A 323 32.98 -11.94 5.35
N ALA A 324 31.93 -11.48 4.68
CA ALA A 324 30.58 -11.43 5.24
C ALA A 324 30.02 -12.83 5.51
N LYS A 325 30.26 -13.80 4.61
CA LYS A 325 29.89 -15.21 4.81
C LYS A 325 30.60 -15.80 6.03
N LYS A 326 31.93 -15.65 6.10
CA LYS A 326 32.73 -16.12 7.25
C LYS A 326 32.24 -15.50 8.55
N THR A 327 31.98 -14.20 8.53
CA THR A 327 31.47 -13.45 9.68
C THR A 327 30.11 -13.97 10.13
N LEU A 328 29.15 -14.13 9.21
CA LEU A 328 27.82 -14.67 9.54
C LEU A 328 27.88 -16.09 10.11
N HIS A 329 28.79 -16.95 9.63
CA HIS A 329 28.98 -18.29 10.19
C HIS A 329 29.62 -18.30 11.60
N LYS A 330 30.49 -17.33 11.90
CA LYS A 330 31.18 -17.22 13.21
C LYS A 330 30.27 -16.65 14.30
N LEU A 331 29.21 -15.92 13.93
CA LEU A 331 28.33 -15.28 14.91
C LEU A 331 27.37 -16.32 15.53
N PRO A 332 27.13 -16.28 16.86
CA PRO A 332 26.24 -17.23 17.52
C PRO A 332 24.80 -17.10 16.99
N TYR A 333 23.91 -18.02 17.41
CA TYR A 333 22.50 -17.99 17.01
C TYR A 333 21.80 -16.69 17.43
N GLY A 334 20.95 -16.15 16.55
CA GLY A 334 20.25 -14.87 16.73
C GLY A 334 19.68 -14.36 15.41
N LYS A 335 18.99 -13.21 15.42
CA LYS A 335 18.40 -12.64 14.20
C LYS A 335 19.49 -11.96 13.37
N MET A 336 19.94 -12.66 12.34
CA MET A 336 20.96 -12.18 11.41
C MET A 336 20.33 -11.52 10.19
N ILE A 337 20.85 -10.36 9.81
CA ILE A 337 20.43 -9.63 8.62
C ILE A 337 21.69 -9.34 7.79
N ALA A 338 21.70 -9.84 6.57
CA ALA A 338 22.71 -9.52 5.57
C ALA A 338 22.23 -8.30 4.76
N VAL A 339 23.06 -7.26 4.68
CA VAL A 339 22.74 -6.01 4.01
C VAL A 339 23.85 -5.69 3.03
N THR A 340 23.50 -5.31 1.81
CA THR A 340 24.50 -4.89 0.82
C THR A 340 24.40 -3.43 0.44
N THR A 341 25.55 -2.78 0.26
CA THR A 341 25.66 -1.37 -0.18
C THR A 341 25.18 -1.20 -1.62
N GLN A 342 25.45 -2.19 -2.49
CA GLN A 342 25.13 -2.15 -3.91
C GLN A 342 25.14 -3.52 -4.58
N PHE A 343 24.49 -3.60 -5.75
CA PHE A 343 24.59 -4.70 -6.69
C PHE A 343 25.10 -4.18 -8.05
N GLU A 344 25.45 -5.10 -8.94
CA GLU A 344 25.73 -4.76 -10.34
C GLU A 344 24.50 -4.14 -10.99
N ARG A 345 24.66 -3.06 -11.75
CA ARG A 345 23.53 -2.40 -12.43
C ARG A 345 23.04 -3.18 -13.65
N ASP A 346 23.97 -3.68 -14.46
CA ASP A 346 23.64 -4.31 -15.74
C ASP A 346 23.03 -5.71 -15.58
N ASN A 347 23.47 -6.44 -14.55
CA ASN A 347 23.04 -7.81 -14.25
C ASN A 347 22.49 -7.98 -12.83
N GLY A 348 21.91 -6.93 -12.25
CA GLY A 348 21.55 -6.91 -10.83
C GLY A 348 20.65 -8.05 -10.36
N TRP A 349 19.75 -8.54 -11.21
CA TRP A 349 18.89 -9.68 -10.87
C TRP A 349 19.67 -11.00 -10.74
N LYS A 350 20.57 -11.27 -11.70
CA LYS A 350 21.45 -12.45 -11.65
C LYS A 350 22.44 -12.33 -10.50
N HIS A 351 22.97 -11.12 -10.27
CA HIS A 351 23.87 -10.87 -9.15
C HIS A 351 23.16 -11.09 -7.81
N LEU A 352 21.98 -10.50 -7.59
CA LEU A 352 21.17 -10.72 -6.38
C LEU A 352 20.88 -12.20 -6.15
N GLN A 353 20.48 -12.94 -7.18
CA GLN A 353 20.23 -14.37 -7.07
C GLN A 353 21.50 -15.14 -6.67
N LYS A 354 22.60 -14.91 -7.39
CA LYS A 354 23.91 -15.53 -7.08
C LYS A 354 24.36 -15.22 -5.65
N THR A 355 24.20 -13.97 -5.20
CA THR A 355 24.53 -13.57 -3.83
C THR A 355 23.65 -14.31 -2.84
N ARG A 356 22.31 -14.30 -2.99
CA ARG A 356 21.38 -15.03 -2.11
C ARG A 356 21.69 -16.52 -2.04
N ASP A 357 21.89 -17.16 -3.18
CA ASP A 357 22.22 -18.59 -3.26
C ASP A 357 23.52 -18.90 -2.51
N SER A 358 24.51 -18.01 -2.60
CA SER A 358 25.80 -18.20 -1.94
C SER A 358 25.78 -17.97 -0.42
N PHE A 359 24.83 -17.19 0.10
CA PHE A 359 24.65 -16.95 1.54
C PHE A 359 23.59 -17.87 2.15
N GLY A 360 22.70 -18.47 1.36
CA GLY A 360 21.58 -19.28 1.85
C GLY A 360 20.53 -18.47 2.63
N MET A 361 20.52 -17.14 2.49
CA MET A 361 19.58 -16.24 3.18
C MET A 361 19.23 -15.03 2.31
N ASP A 362 18.20 -14.29 2.71
CA ASP A 362 17.83 -13.05 2.03
C ASP A 362 18.86 -11.94 2.28
N ILE A 363 19.11 -11.13 1.25
CA ILE A 363 20.03 -9.99 1.26
C ILE A 363 19.20 -8.72 1.07
N LYS A 364 19.31 -7.79 2.01
CA LYS A 364 18.65 -6.48 1.94
C LYS A 364 19.57 -5.44 1.31
N LEU A 365 19.01 -4.39 0.69
CA LEU A 365 19.80 -3.21 0.33
C LEU A 365 19.98 -2.29 1.52
N LEU A 366 21.16 -1.67 1.60
CA LEU A 366 21.42 -0.56 2.50
C LEU A 366 20.56 0.64 2.12
N THR A 367 20.02 1.32 3.13
CA THR A 367 19.13 2.48 2.95
C THR A 367 19.66 3.67 3.72
N GLN A 368 19.36 4.89 3.26
CA GLN A 368 19.76 6.13 3.95
C GLN A 368 19.38 6.14 5.45
N PRO A 369 18.16 5.74 5.88
CA PRO A 369 17.82 5.71 7.30
C PRO A 369 18.71 4.79 8.14
N MET A 370 19.22 3.68 7.56
CA MET A 370 20.17 2.81 8.26
C MET A 370 21.53 3.48 8.44
N ILE A 371 22.01 4.17 7.39
CA ILE A 371 23.26 4.94 7.44
C ILE A 371 23.18 5.98 8.55
N ASP A 372 22.09 6.74 8.56
CA ASP A 372 21.89 7.82 9.52
C ASP A 372 21.72 7.27 10.95
N SER A 373 20.99 6.17 11.12
CA SER A 373 20.72 5.61 12.46
C SER A 373 21.93 4.93 13.09
N PHE A 374 22.80 4.30 12.29
CA PHE A 374 24.01 3.63 12.78
C PHE A 374 25.30 4.44 12.57
N HIS A 375 25.18 5.67 12.05
CA HIS A 375 26.29 6.57 11.72
C HIS A 375 27.37 5.92 10.81
N LEU A 376 26.93 5.07 9.87
CA LEU A 376 27.82 4.29 9.02
C LEU A 376 28.61 5.19 8.06
N ARG A 377 29.91 4.94 7.94
CA ARG A 377 30.79 5.64 6.99
C ARG A 377 31.55 4.68 6.08
N HIS A 378 31.77 3.45 6.52
CA HIS A 378 32.55 2.45 5.80
C HIS A 378 31.82 1.10 5.72
N ALA A 379 32.19 0.30 4.72
CA ALA A 379 31.86 -1.12 4.63
C ALA A 379 33.13 -1.92 4.31
N PRO A 380 33.35 -3.10 4.91
CA PRO A 380 32.37 -3.89 5.65
C PRO A 380 32.15 -3.43 7.10
N VAL A 381 30.96 -3.70 7.65
CA VAL A 381 30.62 -3.35 9.04
C VAL A 381 29.73 -4.42 9.68
N VAL A 382 29.97 -4.67 10.97
CA VAL A 382 29.13 -5.50 11.84
C VAL A 382 28.43 -4.60 12.85
N ILE A 383 27.10 -4.71 12.94
CA ILE A 383 26.26 -3.98 13.88
C ILE A 383 25.56 -5.00 14.77
N GLN A 384 25.71 -4.87 16.08
CA GLN A 384 25.19 -5.84 17.04
C GLN A 384 24.61 -5.16 18.26
N THR A 385 23.52 -5.72 18.77
CA THR A 385 23.01 -5.37 20.09
C THR A 385 23.89 -6.03 21.17
N GLN A 386 24.29 -5.26 22.18
CA GLN A 386 24.97 -5.75 23.37
C GLN A 386 24.41 -5.03 24.59
N GLY A 387 23.58 -5.74 25.36
CA GLY A 387 22.79 -5.14 26.43
C GLY A 387 21.85 -4.05 25.91
N ARG A 388 21.92 -2.87 26.55
CA ARG A 388 21.11 -1.69 26.17
C ARG A 388 21.71 -0.83 25.04
N TYR A 389 22.85 -1.25 24.49
CA TYR A 389 23.59 -0.50 23.47
C TYR A 389 23.71 -1.26 22.16
N ILE A 390 24.06 -0.52 21.12
CA ILE A 390 24.39 -1.08 19.80
C ILE A 390 25.89 -0.87 19.58
N HIS A 391 26.61 -1.96 19.41
CA HIS A 391 28.02 -1.97 19.03
C HIS A 391 28.13 -1.99 17.50
N VAL A 392 28.86 -1.03 16.93
CA VAL A 392 29.15 -0.94 15.51
C VAL A 392 30.65 -1.07 15.31
N LYS A 393 31.07 -2.01 14.46
CA LYS A 393 32.47 -2.27 14.12
C LYS A 393 32.67 -2.24 12.60
N GLU A 394 33.29 -1.18 12.12
CA GLU A 394 33.75 -1.00 10.74
C GLU A 394 35.11 -1.67 10.57
N TYR A 395 35.27 -2.45 9.51
CA TYR A 395 36.46 -3.22 9.23
C TYR A 395 37.32 -2.53 8.18
N GLY A 396 38.64 -2.58 8.39
CA GLY A 396 39.62 -2.02 7.48
C GLY A 396 40.16 -3.03 6.47
N LYS A 397 40.99 -2.55 5.55
CA LYS A 397 41.66 -3.38 4.53
C LYS A 397 42.54 -4.48 5.14
N ASP A 398 43.16 -4.19 6.28
CA ASP A 398 43.99 -5.11 7.05
C ASP A 398 43.27 -6.42 7.39
N VAL A 399 41.97 -6.35 7.68
CA VAL A 399 41.18 -7.55 8.02
C VAL A 399 40.69 -8.30 6.78
N LEU A 400 40.44 -7.60 5.67
CA LEU A 400 40.08 -8.24 4.41
C LEU A 400 41.26 -9.01 3.80
N GLU A 401 42.48 -8.49 3.95
CA GLU A 401 43.71 -9.12 3.45
C GLU A 401 44.21 -10.29 4.33
N ALA A 402 44.03 -10.20 5.66
CA ALA A 402 44.48 -11.24 6.59
C ALA A 402 43.60 -12.52 6.59
N GLU A 403 42.37 -12.44 6.06
CA GLU A 403 41.44 -13.55 5.96
C GLU A 403 41.19 -14.04 4.51
N SER A 404 41.90 -13.46 3.53
CA SER A 404 41.95 -13.92 2.13
C SER A 404 42.93 -15.08 1.99
#